data_AF-A0A953IXU5-F1
#
_entry.id   AF-A0A953IXU5-F1
#
_cell.length_a   1.000
_cell.length_b   1.000
_cell.length_c   1.000
_cell.angle_alpha   90.00
_cell.angle_beta   90.00
_cell.angle_gamma   90.00
#
_symmetry.space_group_name_H-M   'P 1'
#
loop_
_entity.id
_entity.type
_entity.pdbx_description
1 polymer ?
#
loop_
_entity_poly.entity_id
_entity_poly.type
_entity_poly.pdbx_seq_one_letter_code
_entity_poly.pdbx_strand_id
1 'polypeptide(L)'
;MVSSTAAGAADGTSLARQKHVAAGFWTLTLGSIGVVYGDIGTSPLYAVRESVTAAVGAGNPATETAVLGILSLIIWALILVVTMKYVIILLRADNKGEGGTLALMALAHRALERGGGIVVLLGIISAALFYGDAMITPALSVLSAVEGLKVMTPVFDSYVVPLTVLILLALFAVQSRGTASVARFFGPITLVWFIALAAAGIWHVAQNPSVLRAFDPTYGVSFVVNHGIVGLLTLGAVFLVVTGAEALYADLGHFGKNPIRMAWLTVVLPALTLNYLGQGALVLADPKAIENPFFLLYPEWALLPMIGLAT
;
A
#
# COMPACT_ATOMS: atom_id res chain seq x y z
N MET A 1 0.89 67.40 43.75
CA MET A 1 1.41 66.07 44.14
C MET A 1 0.90 65.07 43.10
N VAL A 2 1.76 64.60 42.19
CA VAL A 2 2.20 63.17 42.02
C VAL A 2 1.02 62.27 41.58
N SER A 3 1.00 61.49 40.49
CA SER A 3 1.94 61.10 39.44
C SER A 3 1.18 60.54 38.23
N SER A 4 1.87 60.47 37.10
CA SER A 4 1.68 59.54 35.98
C SER A 4 1.32 58.10 36.41
N THR A 5 0.43 57.45 35.65
CA THR A 5 0.55 56.01 35.32
C THR A 5 0.04 55.76 33.91
N ALA A 6 0.95 55.23 33.10
CA ALA A 6 0.82 54.87 31.70
C ALA A 6 -0.23 53.77 31.46
N ALA A 7 -0.89 53.86 30.30
CA ALA A 7 -1.62 52.77 29.70
C ALA A 7 -0.66 51.61 29.41
N GLY A 8 -0.70 50.58 30.25
CA GLY A 8 0.06 49.35 30.08
C GLY A 8 -0.53 48.49 28.97
N ALA A 9 0.23 48.39 27.87
CA ALA A 9 0.12 47.33 26.90
C ALA A 9 0.72 46.03 27.47
N ALA A 10 -0.12 45.03 27.73
CA ALA A 10 0.14 43.59 27.86
C ALA A 10 -1.21 42.99 28.26
N ASP A 11 -1.77 41.96 27.63
CA ASP A 11 -1.12 40.68 27.42
C ASP A 11 -1.93 39.91 26.35
N GLY A 12 -1.41 39.91 25.11
CA GLY A 12 -2.02 39.29 23.93
C GLY A 12 -1.51 37.88 23.64
N THR A 13 -0.91 37.19 24.62
CA THR A 13 -0.12 35.97 24.39
C THR A 13 -0.51 34.79 25.26
N SER A 14 -1.82 34.56 25.45
CA SER A 14 -2.36 33.37 26.13
C SER A 14 -3.31 32.54 25.24
N LEU A 15 -3.21 32.63 23.92
CA LEU A 15 -3.91 31.69 23.03
C LEU A 15 -3.05 30.43 22.85
N ALA A 16 -3.36 29.45 23.70
CA ALA A 16 -3.33 28.03 23.40
C ALA A 16 -2.15 27.57 22.52
N ARG A 17 -0.95 27.53 23.10
CA ARG A 17 0.06 26.57 22.68
C ARG A 17 -0.47 25.18 23.04
N GLN A 18 -1.34 24.62 22.20
CA GLN A 18 -1.66 23.20 22.21
C GLN A 18 -0.32 22.47 22.18
N LYS A 19 0.05 21.91 23.33
CA LYS A 19 1.13 20.94 23.42
C LYS A 19 0.65 19.72 22.63
N HIS A 20 0.89 19.72 21.32
CA HIS A 20 1.11 18.46 20.62
C HIS A 20 2.27 17.82 21.38
N VAL A 21 1.96 16.83 22.22
CA VAL A 21 2.97 15.92 22.75
C VAL A 21 3.61 15.33 21.50
N ALA A 22 4.83 15.77 21.18
CA ALA A 22 5.56 15.27 20.03
C ALA A 22 5.69 13.76 20.25
N ALA A 23 4.90 12.98 19.50
CA ALA A 23 4.94 11.54 19.60
C ALA A 23 6.37 11.07 19.31
N GLY A 24 6.85 10.09 20.08
CA GLY A 24 8.20 9.58 19.91
C GLY A 24 8.40 9.05 18.49
N PHE A 25 9.63 9.15 17.97
CA PHE A 25 9.99 8.68 16.62
C PHE A 25 9.44 7.27 16.33
N TRP A 26 9.65 6.32 17.25
CA TRP A 26 9.16 4.95 17.10
C TRP A 26 7.65 4.80 17.15
N THR A 27 6.95 5.66 17.90
CA THR A 27 5.49 5.71 17.91
C THR A 27 4.96 6.20 16.57
N LEU A 28 5.60 7.20 15.97
CA LEU A 28 5.28 7.67 14.62
C LEU A 28 5.60 6.63 13.56
N THR A 29 6.72 5.90 13.69
CA THR A 29 7.08 4.80 12.78
C THR A 29 6.05 3.67 12.88
N LEU A 30 5.67 3.26 14.08
CA LEU A 30 4.64 2.22 14.24
C LEU A 30 3.28 2.68 13.72
N GLY A 31 2.92 3.94 13.97
CA GLY A 31 1.69 4.54 13.44
C GLY A 31 1.69 4.60 11.91
N SER A 32 2.83 4.92 11.28
CA SER A 32 2.91 4.96 9.82
C SER A 32 2.82 3.57 9.19
N ILE A 33 3.35 2.51 9.82
CA ILE A 33 3.15 1.12 9.36
C ILE A 33 1.65 0.79 9.25
N GLY A 34 0.82 1.32 10.16
CA GLY A 34 -0.64 1.17 10.12
C GLY A 34 -1.32 2.04 9.08
N VAL A 35 -1.20 3.34 9.25
CA VAL A 35 -2.03 4.31 8.53
C VAL A 35 -1.53 4.55 7.10
N VAL A 36 -0.21 4.59 6.92
CA VAL A 36 0.41 4.94 5.64
C VAL A 36 0.59 3.72 4.75
N TYR A 37 0.97 2.59 5.35
CA TYR A 37 1.32 1.37 4.62
C TYR A 37 0.24 0.30 4.63
N GLY A 38 -0.91 0.57 5.26
CA GLY A 38 -2.03 -0.37 5.28
C GLY A 38 -2.51 -0.73 3.88
N ASP A 39 -2.72 0.27 3.03
CA ASP A 39 -3.22 0.10 1.66
C ASP A 39 -2.25 -0.72 0.78
N ILE A 40 -1.01 -0.24 0.62
CA ILE A 40 -0.01 -1.00 -0.15
C ILE A 40 0.26 -2.40 0.46
N GLY A 41 0.04 -2.54 1.77
CA GLY A 41 0.18 -3.78 2.52
C GLY A 41 -0.87 -4.84 2.20
N THR A 42 -2.05 -4.49 1.69
CA THR A 42 -3.10 -5.46 1.30
C THR A 42 -2.94 -5.95 -0.13
N SER A 43 -2.18 -5.25 -0.98
CA SER A 43 -1.94 -5.63 -2.37
C SER A 43 -1.45 -7.07 -2.62
N PRO A 44 -0.70 -7.74 -1.71
CA PRO A 44 -0.37 -9.15 -1.89
C PRO A 44 -1.58 -10.09 -2.00
N LEU A 45 -2.76 -9.69 -1.53
CA LEU A 45 -3.99 -10.47 -1.65
C LEU A 45 -4.42 -10.70 -3.11
N TYR A 46 -4.08 -9.78 -4.01
CA TYR A 46 -4.57 -9.81 -5.40
C TYR A 46 -3.45 -9.69 -6.44
N ALA A 47 -2.40 -8.89 -6.19
CA ALA A 47 -1.53 -8.42 -7.27
C ALA A 47 -0.79 -9.53 -8.05
N VAL A 48 -0.32 -10.60 -7.38
CA VAL A 48 0.34 -11.73 -8.06
C VAL A 48 -0.66 -12.49 -8.92
N ARG A 49 -1.83 -12.80 -8.36
CA ARG A 49 -2.91 -13.50 -9.08
C ARG A 49 -3.30 -12.72 -10.33
N GLU A 50 -3.58 -11.43 -10.19
CA GLU A 50 -4.00 -10.60 -11.32
C GLU A 50 -2.89 -10.45 -12.37
N SER A 51 -1.64 -10.27 -11.94
CA SER A 51 -0.50 -10.12 -12.86
C SER A 51 -0.18 -11.41 -13.63
N VAL A 52 -0.19 -12.56 -12.95
CA VAL A 52 0.03 -13.87 -13.59
C VAL A 52 -1.12 -14.20 -14.53
N THR A 53 -2.36 -13.99 -14.10
CA THR A 53 -3.54 -14.23 -14.95
C THR A 53 -3.53 -13.33 -16.19
N ALA A 54 -3.14 -12.06 -16.06
CA ALA A 54 -2.98 -11.15 -17.20
C ALA A 54 -1.90 -11.59 -18.19
N ALA A 55 -0.82 -12.22 -17.69
CA ALA A 55 0.30 -12.66 -18.50
C ALA A 55 0.04 -13.95 -19.27
N VAL A 56 -0.59 -14.95 -18.64
CA VAL A 56 -0.76 -16.28 -19.24
C VAL A 56 -2.16 -16.53 -19.78
N GLY A 57 -3.14 -15.69 -19.42
CA GLY A 57 -4.55 -15.90 -19.71
C GLY A 57 -5.20 -16.89 -18.72
N ALA A 58 -6.47 -16.64 -18.39
CA ALA A 58 -7.19 -17.44 -17.40
C ALA A 58 -7.21 -18.94 -17.77
N GLY A 59 -6.75 -19.80 -16.85
CA GLY A 59 -6.75 -21.25 -17.00
C GLY A 59 -5.50 -21.86 -17.64
N ASN A 60 -4.52 -21.07 -18.07
CA ASN A 60 -3.24 -21.58 -18.58
C ASN A 60 -2.20 -21.76 -17.47
N PRO A 61 -1.36 -22.81 -17.50
CA PRO A 61 -0.31 -23.00 -16.51
C PRO A 61 0.74 -21.89 -16.62
N ALA A 62 1.15 -21.33 -15.47
CA ALA A 62 2.20 -20.32 -15.46
C ALA A 62 3.56 -20.94 -15.82
N THR A 63 4.23 -20.37 -16.82
CA THR A 63 5.60 -20.75 -17.18
C THR A 63 6.59 -20.07 -16.25
N GLU A 64 7.75 -20.71 -16.01
CA GLU A 64 8.79 -20.14 -15.16
C GLU A 64 9.24 -18.76 -15.63
N THR A 65 9.36 -18.57 -16.94
CA THR A 65 9.74 -17.29 -17.55
C THR A 65 8.71 -16.19 -17.29
N ALA A 66 7.41 -16.50 -17.34
CA ALA A 66 6.36 -15.54 -17.04
C ALA A 66 6.38 -15.16 -15.56
N VAL A 67 6.46 -16.13 -14.65
CA VAL A 67 6.49 -15.86 -13.20
C VAL A 67 7.72 -15.02 -12.83
N LEU A 68 8.92 -15.40 -13.27
CA LEU A 68 10.13 -14.62 -12.98
C LEU A 68 10.07 -13.21 -13.59
N GLY A 69 9.51 -13.07 -14.80
CA GLY A 69 9.28 -11.78 -15.44
C GLY A 69 8.37 -10.87 -14.61
N ILE A 70 7.24 -11.40 -14.16
CA ILE A 70 6.26 -10.66 -13.35
C ILE A 70 6.84 -10.29 -11.98
N LEU A 71 7.48 -11.24 -11.28
CA LEU A 71 8.12 -10.96 -10.01
C LEU A 71 9.19 -9.87 -10.14
N SER A 72 9.96 -9.89 -11.23
CA SER A 72 10.94 -8.85 -11.53
C SER A 72 10.28 -7.49 -11.72
N LEU A 73 9.19 -7.42 -12.51
CA LEU A 73 8.41 -6.19 -12.67
C LEU A 73 7.85 -5.68 -11.33
N ILE A 74 7.35 -6.56 -10.47
CA ILE A 74 6.84 -6.21 -9.14
C ILE A 74 7.95 -5.61 -8.27
N ILE A 75 9.08 -6.31 -8.14
CA ILE A 75 10.22 -5.86 -7.32
C ILE A 75 10.71 -4.49 -7.81
N TRP A 76 10.89 -4.34 -9.12
CA TRP A 76 11.35 -3.08 -9.70
C TRP A 76 10.28 -1.98 -9.65
N ALA A 77 8.98 -2.30 -9.66
CA ALA A 77 7.94 -1.32 -9.38
C ALA A 77 8.03 -0.79 -7.94
N LEU A 78 8.22 -1.66 -6.93
CA LEU A 78 8.42 -1.23 -5.54
C LEU A 78 9.70 -0.39 -5.37
N ILE A 79 10.79 -0.74 -6.08
CA ILE A 79 12.05 0.00 -6.02
C ILE A 79 11.93 1.35 -6.74
N LEU A 80 11.44 1.39 -7.97
CA LEU A 80 11.44 2.60 -8.79
C LEU A 80 10.30 3.55 -8.42
N VAL A 81 9.08 3.02 -8.25
CA VAL A 81 7.91 3.84 -7.95
C VAL A 81 7.93 4.20 -6.48
N VAL A 82 7.85 3.21 -5.58
CA VAL A 82 7.65 3.52 -4.16
C VAL A 82 8.94 4.02 -3.51
N THR A 83 10.06 3.31 -3.71
CA THR A 83 11.32 3.66 -3.02
C THR A 83 11.96 4.92 -3.63
N MET A 84 12.22 4.92 -4.94
CA MET A 84 12.92 6.02 -5.60
C MET A 84 12.01 7.25 -5.76
N LYS A 85 10.85 7.11 -6.42
CA LYS A 85 9.95 8.25 -6.65
C LYS A 85 9.29 8.73 -5.36
N TYR A 86 8.63 7.88 -4.58
CA TYR A 86 7.89 8.37 -3.39
C TYR A 86 8.83 8.66 -2.20
N VAL A 87 9.57 7.65 -1.73
CA VAL A 87 10.32 7.75 -0.46
C VAL A 87 11.57 8.64 -0.54
N ILE A 88 12.30 8.59 -1.66
CA ILE A 88 13.55 9.38 -1.81
C ILE A 88 13.26 10.78 -2.35
N ILE A 89 12.40 10.90 -3.36
CA ILE A 89 12.13 12.17 -4.05
C ILE A 89 10.93 12.91 -3.44
N LEU A 90 9.71 12.35 -3.50
CA LEU A 90 8.50 13.08 -3.11
C LEU A 90 8.42 13.46 -1.64
N LEU A 91 8.93 12.63 -0.71
CA LEU A 91 9.00 13.00 0.71
C LEU A 91 9.93 14.21 0.99
N ARG A 92 10.70 14.69 0.01
CA ARG A 92 11.48 15.94 0.10
C ARG A 92 10.71 17.15 -0.44
N ALA A 93 9.67 16.94 -1.24
CA ALA A 93 8.89 17.99 -1.86
C ALA A 93 7.72 18.42 -0.96
N ASP A 94 7.99 18.80 0.28
CA ASP A 94 6.96 19.24 1.22
C ASP A 94 6.58 20.72 1.03
N ASN A 95 5.32 21.05 1.32
CA ASN A 95 4.81 22.41 1.34
C ASN A 95 4.49 22.81 2.78
N LYS A 96 5.46 23.42 3.47
CA LYS A 96 5.36 23.76 4.90
C LYS A 96 5.14 22.53 5.79
N GLY A 97 5.79 21.41 5.48
CA GLY A 97 5.64 20.15 6.20
C GLY A 97 4.50 19.26 5.71
N GLU A 98 3.56 19.79 4.92
CA GLU A 98 2.46 19.01 4.34
C GLU A 98 2.85 18.40 2.99
N GLY A 99 2.35 17.20 2.71
CA GLY A 99 2.50 16.53 1.41
C GLY A 99 1.14 16.27 0.76
N GLY A 100 1.13 15.41 -0.25
CA GLY A 100 -0.07 15.08 -1.03
C GLY A 100 -0.23 15.91 -2.31
N THR A 101 -1.16 15.47 -3.14
CA THR A 101 -1.42 16.02 -4.49
C THR A 101 -1.78 17.50 -4.45
N LEU A 102 -2.57 17.93 -3.47
CA LEU A 102 -2.94 19.34 -3.26
C LEU A 102 -1.74 20.19 -2.80
N ALA A 103 -0.88 19.66 -1.93
CA ALA A 103 0.35 20.34 -1.52
C ALA A 103 1.30 20.52 -2.72
N LEU A 104 1.44 19.48 -3.55
CA LEU A 104 2.26 19.54 -4.76
C LEU A 104 1.70 20.52 -5.80
N MET A 105 0.38 20.53 -5.99
CA MET A 105 -0.30 21.51 -6.84
C MET A 105 -0.01 22.93 -6.35
N ALA A 106 -0.10 23.19 -5.04
CA ALA A 106 0.16 24.51 -4.46
C ALA A 106 1.63 24.94 -4.56
N LEU A 107 2.58 24.00 -4.55
CA LEU A 107 4.00 24.27 -4.81
C LEU A 107 4.25 24.57 -6.29
N ALA A 108 3.73 23.71 -7.17
CA ALA A 108 3.88 23.86 -8.62
C ALA A 108 3.26 25.17 -9.12
N HIS A 109 2.07 25.53 -8.62
CA HIS A 109 1.41 26.78 -8.98
C HIS A 109 2.20 28.02 -8.54
N ARG A 110 2.89 27.95 -7.40
CA ARG A 110 3.76 29.04 -6.92
C ARG A 110 5.09 29.14 -7.67
N ALA A 111 5.63 28.00 -8.13
CA ALA A 111 6.90 27.96 -8.86
C ALA A 111 6.74 28.37 -10.34
N LEU A 112 5.54 28.27 -10.91
CA LEU A 112 5.27 28.58 -12.32
C LEU A 112 4.70 29.99 -12.47
N GLU A 113 5.53 30.92 -12.99
CA GLU A 113 5.12 32.31 -13.29
C GLU A 113 4.10 32.40 -14.44
N ARG A 114 4.08 31.41 -15.35
CA ARG A 114 3.13 31.28 -16.47
C ARG A 114 2.64 29.84 -16.54
N GLY A 115 1.34 29.63 -16.78
CA GLY A 115 0.74 28.30 -16.92
C GLY A 115 0.02 27.75 -15.68
N GLY A 116 -0.23 28.57 -14.66
CA GLY A 116 -0.90 28.17 -13.42
C GLY A 116 -2.27 27.50 -13.61
N GLY A 117 -3.00 27.81 -14.70
CA GLY A 117 -4.27 27.16 -15.05
C GLY A 117 -4.12 25.68 -15.41
N ILE A 118 -3.05 25.28 -16.10
CA ILE A 118 -2.78 23.86 -16.43
C ILE A 118 -2.46 23.08 -15.15
N VAL A 119 -1.68 23.68 -14.24
CA VAL A 119 -1.35 23.06 -12.94
C VAL A 119 -2.62 22.83 -12.11
N VAL A 120 -3.54 23.80 -12.12
CA VAL A 120 -4.83 23.68 -11.44
C VAL A 120 -5.66 22.57 -12.08
N LEU A 121 -5.74 22.52 -13.41
CA LEU A 121 -6.46 21.46 -14.12
C LEU A 121 -5.90 20.07 -13.81
N LEU A 122 -4.57 19.91 -13.86
CA LEU A 122 -3.91 18.65 -13.50
C LEU A 122 -4.16 18.27 -12.03
N GLY A 123 -4.19 19.25 -11.13
CA GLY A 123 -4.55 19.03 -9.72
C GLY A 123 -5.99 18.57 -9.54
N ILE A 124 -6.94 19.15 -10.27
CA ILE A 124 -8.36 18.73 -10.26
C ILE A 124 -8.48 17.29 -10.80
N ILE A 125 -7.84 16.99 -11.92
CA ILE A 125 -7.82 15.62 -12.49
C ILE A 125 -7.22 14.63 -11.48
N SER A 126 -6.11 14.99 -10.84
CA SER A 126 -5.47 14.16 -9.82
C SER A 126 -6.39 13.91 -8.61
N ALA A 127 -7.13 14.93 -8.15
CA ALA A 127 -8.08 14.77 -7.06
C ALA A 127 -9.26 13.87 -7.43
N ALA A 128 -9.76 13.97 -8.67
CA ALA A 128 -10.82 13.09 -9.18
C ALA A 128 -10.36 11.63 -9.29
N LEU A 129 -9.15 11.39 -9.80
CA LEU A 129 -8.56 10.06 -9.86
C LEU A 129 -8.32 9.47 -8.46
N PHE A 130 -7.82 10.28 -7.53
CA PHE A 130 -7.62 9.88 -6.13
C PHE A 130 -8.93 9.51 -5.44
N TYR A 131 -10.02 10.23 -5.71
CA TYR A 131 -11.34 9.87 -5.19
C TYR A 131 -11.84 8.52 -5.73
N GLY A 132 -11.59 8.24 -7.02
CA GLY A 132 -11.90 6.94 -7.62
C GLY A 132 -11.13 5.80 -6.95
N ASP A 133 -9.83 5.98 -6.75
CA ASP A 133 -8.96 5.01 -6.08
C ASP A 133 -9.41 4.73 -4.63
N ALA A 134 -9.70 5.78 -3.87
CA ALA A 134 -10.20 5.68 -2.49
C ALA A 134 -11.53 4.90 -2.35
N MET A 135 -12.32 4.82 -3.42
CA MET A 135 -13.55 4.01 -3.46
C MET A 135 -13.29 2.55 -3.85
N ILE A 136 -12.35 2.29 -4.75
CA ILE A 136 -12.07 0.95 -5.29
C ILE A 136 -11.30 0.10 -4.29
N THR A 137 -10.30 0.66 -3.63
CA THR A 137 -9.35 -0.12 -2.83
C THR A 137 -9.96 -0.82 -1.61
N PRO A 138 -10.86 -0.19 -0.82
CA PRO A 138 -11.55 -0.91 0.26
C PRO A 138 -12.42 -2.05 -0.28
N ALA A 139 -13.07 -1.86 -1.43
CA ALA A 139 -13.90 -2.89 -2.04
C ALA A 139 -13.06 -4.07 -2.53
N LEU A 140 -11.94 -3.80 -3.21
CA LEU A 140 -11.04 -4.83 -3.72
C LEU A 140 -10.37 -5.61 -2.59
N SER A 141 -9.81 -4.91 -1.60
CA SER A 141 -9.10 -5.54 -0.48
C SER A 141 -10.02 -6.42 0.36
N VAL A 142 -11.21 -5.94 0.74
CA VAL A 142 -12.17 -6.73 1.54
C VAL A 142 -12.71 -7.90 0.72
N LEU A 143 -12.99 -7.71 -0.58
CA LEU A 143 -13.41 -8.80 -1.44
C LEU A 143 -12.33 -9.89 -1.51
N SER A 144 -11.07 -9.52 -1.75
CA SER A 144 -9.96 -10.48 -1.79
C SER A 144 -9.73 -11.17 -0.46
N ALA A 145 -9.92 -10.49 0.68
CA ALA A 145 -9.84 -11.10 2.00
C ALA A 145 -10.92 -12.18 2.20
N VAL A 146 -12.17 -11.86 1.83
CA VAL A 146 -13.32 -12.78 1.94
C VAL A 146 -13.21 -13.95 0.95
N GLU A 147 -12.58 -13.75 -0.21
CA GLU A 147 -12.29 -14.85 -1.16
C GLU A 147 -11.40 -15.94 -0.55
N GLY A 148 -10.63 -15.65 0.51
CA GLY A 148 -9.91 -16.68 1.27
C GLY A 148 -10.82 -17.77 1.85
N LEU A 149 -12.09 -17.47 2.12
CA LEU A 149 -13.06 -18.46 2.59
C LEU A 149 -13.36 -19.55 1.55
N LYS A 150 -13.25 -19.23 0.25
CA LYS A 150 -13.47 -20.18 -0.85
C LYS A 150 -12.45 -21.32 -0.83
N VAL A 151 -11.22 -21.02 -0.40
CA VAL A 151 -10.13 -21.99 -0.28
C VAL A 151 -10.47 -23.07 0.76
N MET A 152 -11.28 -22.75 1.76
CA MET A 152 -11.68 -23.69 2.81
C MET A 152 -12.91 -24.51 2.45
N THR A 153 -13.92 -23.90 1.82
CA THR A 153 -15.07 -24.63 1.31
C THR A 153 -15.73 -23.91 0.13
N PRO A 154 -16.03 -24.63 -0.97
CA PRO A 154 -16.75 -24.07 -2.12
C PRO A 154 -18.15 -23.54 -1.77
N VAL A 155 -18.71 -23.92 -0.62
CA VAL A 155 -20.04 -23.44 -0.16
C VAL A 155 -20.07 -21.92 -0.01
N PHE A 156 -18.93 -21.27 0.29
CA PHE A 156 -18.87 -19.82 0.46
C PHE A 156 -18.89 -19.02 -0.85
N ASP A 157 -18.78 -19.64 -2.03
CA ASP A 157 -18.74 -18.93 -3.32
C ASP A 157 -19.92 -17.97 -3.51
N SER A 158 -21.13 -18.42 -3.19
CA SER A 158 -22.35 -17.60 -3.32
C SER A 158 -22.48 -16.53 -2.24
N TYR A 159 -21.69 -16.62 -1.16
CA TYR A 159 -21.75 -15.72 -0.01
C TYR A 159 -20.64 -14.67 0.00
N VAL A 160 -19.61 -14.79 -0.85
CA VAL A 160 -18.49 -13.84 -0.88
C VAL A 160 -18.94 -12.41 -1.13
N VAL A 161 -19.70 -12.15 -2.20
CA VAL A 161 -20.15 -10.79 -2.52
C VAL A 161 -21.11 -10.23 -1.46
N PRO A 162 -22.16 -10.95 -1.00
CA PRO A 162 -23.01 -10.47 0.09
C PRO A 162 -22.26 -10.17 1.38
N LEU A 163 -21.30 -11.03 1.76
CA LEU A 163 -20.52 -10.87 2.98
C LEU A 163 -19.59 -9.66 2.90
N THR A 164 -18.93 -9.43 1.76
CA THR A 164 -18.12 -8.24 1.51
C THR A 164 -18.95 -6.96 1.67
N VAL A 165 -20.15 -6.92 1.08
CA VAL A 165 -21.06 -5.76 1.24
C VAL A 165 -21.44 -5.55 2.70
N LEU A 166 -21.77 -6.62 3.42
CA LEU A 166 -22.10 -6.56 4.85
C LEU A 166 -20.93 -6.03 5.69
N ILE A 167 -19.71 -6.51 5.44
CA ILE A 167 -18.49 -6.07 6.13
C ILE A 167 -18.24 -4.59 5.86
N LEU A 168 -18.31 -4.15 4.60
CA LEU A 168 -18.13 -2.73 4.25
C LEU A 168 -19.17 -1.84 4.92
N LEU A 169 -20.45 -2.23 4.91
CA LEU A 169 -21.51 -1.48 5.59
C LEU A 169 -21.24 -1.39 7.10
N ALA A 170 -20.83 -2.48 7.73
CA ALA A 170 -20.51 -2.51 9.15
C ALA A 170 -19.29 -1.63 9.48
N LEU A 171 -18.21 -1.76 8.70
CA LEU A 171 -16.99 -0.96 8.87
C LEU A 171 -17.27 0.53 8.72
N PHE A 172 -17.94 0.96 7.66
CA PHE A 172 -18.28 2.37 7.46
C PHE A 172 -19.28 2.89 8.49
N ALA A 173 -20.23 2.06 8.95
CA ALA A 173 -21.14 2.42 10.03
C ALA A 173 -20.40 2.65 11.35
N VAL A 174 -19.36 1.86 11.67
CA VAL A 174 -18.54 2.05 12.87
C VAL A 174 -17.62 3.27 12.73
N GLN A 175 -16.98 3.46 11.57
CA GLN A 175 -16.09 4.59 11.30
C GLN A 175 -16.80 5.94 11.38
N SER A 176 -18.11 5.99 11.09
CA SER A 176 -18.93 7.20 11.25
C SER A 176 -18.95 7.78 12.67
N ARG A 177 -18.61 6.98 13.69
CA ARG A 177 -18.56 7.39 15.11
C ARG A 177 -17.18 7.91 15.56
N GLY A 178 -16.23 8.02 14.63
CA GLY A 178 -14.89 8.54 14.87
C GLY A 178 -13.81 7.45 14.79
N THR A 179 -12.74 7.75 14.06
CA THR A 179 -11.64 6.81 13.76
C THR A 179 -10.51 6.83 14.78
N ALA A 180 -10.51 7.79 15.72
CA ALA A 180 -9.38 8.05 16.61
C ALA A 180 -9.04 6.89 17.56
N SER A 181 -10.05 6.17 18.10
CA SER A 181 -9.79 5.03 18.99
C SER A 181 -9.35 3.79 18.22
N VAL A 182 -9.85 3.60 16.99
CA VAL A 182 -9.50 2.45 16.15
C VAL A 182 -8.09 2.62 15.61
N ALA A 183 -7.72 3.83 15.18
CA ALA A 183 -6.41 4.20 14.63
C ALA A 183 -5.21 3.79 15.51
N ARG A 184 -5.39 3.70 16.84
CA ARG A 184 -4.33 3.26 17.77
C ARG A 184 -3.95 1.78 17.57
N PHE A 185 -4.89 0.93 17.17
CA PHE A 185 -4.66 -0.50 16.99
C PHE A 185 -4.13 -0.85 15.59
N PHE A 186 -4.30 0.05 14.60
CA PHE A 186 -3.85 -0.20 13.23
C PHE A 186 -2.35 -0.50 13.16
N GLY A 187 -1.49 0.33 13.77
CA GLY A 187 -0.04 0.14 13.70
C GLY A 187 0.45 -1.25 14.19
N PRO A 188 0.06 -1.69 15.40
CA PRO A 188 0.38 -3.03 15.88
C PRO A 188 -0.19 -4.16 15.01
N ILE A 189 -1.45 -4.05 14.57
CA ILE A 189 -2.10 -5.09 13.76
C ILE A 189 -1.41 -5.23 12.41
N THR A 190 -1.12 -4.12 11.73
CA THR A 190 -0.42 -4.15 10.43
C THR A 190 1.03 -4.60 10.57
N LEU A 191 1.69 -4.33 11.70
CA LEU A 191 3.01 -4.91 11.96
C LEU A 191 2.95 -6.45 12.05
N VAL A 192 1.95 -7.00 12.75
CA VAL A 192 1.72 -8.45 12.80
C VAL A 192 1.44 -8.99 11.39
N TRP A 193 0.64 -8.28 10.60
CA TRP A 193 0.40 -8.60 9.19
C TRP A 193 1.70 -8.69 8.39
N PHE A 194 2.56 -7.66 8.40
CA PHE A 194 3.84 -7.69 7.67
C PHE A 194 4.78 -8.80 8.15
N ILE A 195 4.78 -9.11 9.45
CA ILE A 195 5.56 -10.24 9.99
C ILE A 195 5.02 -11.57 9.42
N ALA A 196 3.70 -11.76 9.38
CA ALA A 196 3.09 -12.95 8.81
C ALA A 196 3.40 -13.10 7.31
N LEU A 197 3.32 -11.99 6.56
CA LEU A 197 3.69 -11.94 5.14
C LEU A 197 5.14 -12.38 4.91
N ALA A 198 6.07 -11.83 5.71
CA ALA A 198 7.49 -12.15 5.61
C ALA A 198 7.78 -13.61 5.99
N ALA A 199 7.16 -14.12 7.05
CA ALA A 199 7.36 -15.48 7.52
C ALA A 199 6.93 -16.52 6.47
N ALA A 200 5.75 -16.37 5.88
CA ALA A 200 5.26 -17.25 4.83
C ALA A 200 6.09 -17.14 3.54
N GLY A 201 6.55 -15.92 3.22
CA GLY A 201 7.44 -15.65 2.10
C GLY A 201 8.79 -16.36 2.23
N ILE A 202 9.46 -16.22 3.38
CA ILE A 202 10.75 -16.86 3.67
C ILE A 202 10.67 -18.38 3.52
N TRP A 203 9.60 -18.98 4.02
CA TRP A 203 9.40 -20.44 3.94
C TRP A 203 9.39 -20.94 2.49
N HIS A 204 8.62 -20.30 1.61
CA HIS A 204 8.51 -20.71 0.21
C HIS A 204 9.74 -20.33 -0.62
N VAL A 205 10.37 -19.19 -0.34
CA VAL A 205 11.64 -18.79 -0.97
C VAL A 205 12.74 -19.81 -0.65
N ALA A 206 12.80 -20.33 0.58
CA ALA A 206 13.77 -21.35 0.96
C ALA A 206 13.54 -22.68 0.23
N GLN A 207 12.29 -23.02 -0.09
CA GLN A 207 11.96 -24.23 -0.85
C GLN A 207 12.28 -24.11 -2.34
N ASN A 208 12.10 -22.93 -2.94
CA ASN A 208 12.42 -22.69 -4.34
C ASN A 208 13.24 -21.40 -4.52
N PRO A 209 14.57 -21.44 -4.31
CA PRO A 209 15.42 -20.25 -4.40
C PRO A 209 15.53 -19.65 -5.82
N SER A 210 15.02 -20.32 -6.85
CA SER A 210 15.07 -19.83 -8.23
C SER A 210 14.35 -18.48 -8.39
N VAL A 211 13.35 -18.19 -7.55
CA VAL A 211 12.63 -16.90 -7.54
C VAL A 211 13.52 -15.71 -7.24
N LEU A 212 14.65 -15.90 -6.56
CA LEU A 212 15.62 -14.83 -6.29
C LEU A 212 16.23 -14.27 -7.59
N ARG A 213 16.15 -15.00 -8.71
CA ARG A 213 16.55 -14.46 -10.02
C ARG A 213 15.68 -13.28 -10.44
N ALA A 214 14.47 -13.13 -9.90
CA ALA A 214 13.60 -12.00 -10.18
C ALA A 214 14.18 -10.64 -9.77
N PHE A 215 15.20 -10.59 -8.89
CA PHE A 215 15.90 -9.33 -8.62
C PHE A 215 16.62 -8.76 -9.84
N ASP A 216 16.97 -9.60 -10.82
CA ASP A 216 17.53 -9.15 -12.09
C ASP A 216 16.44 -8.48 -12.95
N PRO A 217 16.57 -7.18 -13.30
CA PRO A 217 15.57 -6.46 -14.10
C PRO A 217 15.43 -7.01 -15.52
N THR A 218 16.41 -7.77 -16.02
CA THR A 218 16.37 -8.32 -17.38
C THR A 218 15.17 -9.26 -17.57
N TYR A 219 14.71 -9.96 -16.54
CA TYR A 219 13.50 -10.79 -16.60
C TYR A 219 12.26 -9.93 -16.87
N GLY A 220 12.06 -8.83 -16.13
CA GLY A 220 10.92 -7.96 -16.34
C GLY A 220 10.97 -7.23 -17.69
N VAL A 221 12.14 -6.72 -18.07
CA VAL A 221 12.32 -6.03 -19.36
C VAL A 221 12.08 -6.98 -20.53
N SER A 222 12.68 -8.17 -20.50
CA SER A 222 12.48 -9.18 -21.54
C SER A 222 11.03 -9.62 -21.62
N PHE A 223 10.33 -9.76 -20.48
CA PHE A 223 8.92 -10.07 -20.47
C PHE A 223 8.09 -9.03 -21.25
N VAL A 224 8.25 -7.75 -20.93
CA VAL A 224 7.49 -6.66 -21.58
C VAL A 224 7.80 -6.56 -23.07
N VAL A 225 9.08 -6.63 -23.44
CA VAL A 225 9.52 -6.50 -24.84
C VAL A 225 9.02 -7.65 -25.70
N ASN A 226 8.99 -8.88 -25.17
CA ASN A 226 8.64 -10.07 -25.94
C ASN A 226 7.13 -10.37 -26.01
N HIS A 227 6.30 -9.79 -25.12
CA HIS A 227 4.87 -10.11 -25.04
C HIS A 227 3.93 -9.02 -25.59
N GLY A 228 4.45 -7.90 -26.11
CA GLY A 228 3.65 -6.88 -26.80
C GLY A 228 2.48 -6.33 -25.96
N ILE A 229 1.25 -6.45 -26.46
CA ILE A 229 0.02 -5.98 -25.77
C ILE A 229 -0.20 -6.71 -24.44
N VAL A 230 0.09 -8.02 -24.37
CA VAL A 230 -0.03 -8.80 -23.13
C VAL A 230 0.97 -8.27 -22.09
N GLY A 231 2.17 -7.88 -22.53
CA GLY A 231 3.15 -7.20 -21.68
C GLY A 231 2.62 -5.89 -21.09
N LEU A 232 1.90 -5.09 -21.89
CA LEU A 232 1.28 -3.84 -21.44
C LEU A 232 0.15 -4.07 -20.43
N LEU A 233 -0.74 -5.05 -20.68
CA LEU A 233 -1.82 -5.41 -19.76
C LEU A 233 -1.26 -5.93 -18.43
N THR A 234 -0.22 -6.77 -18.51
CA THR A 234 0.48 -7.30 -17.32
C THR A 234 1.14 -6.18 -16.54
N LEU A 235 1.76 -5.18 -17.18
CA LEU A 235 2.29 -4.01 -16.48
C LEU A 235 1.20 -3.23 -15.74
N GLY A 236 0.01 -3.11 -16.34
CA GLY A 236 -1.16 -2.54 -15.68
C GLY A 236 -1.57 -3.33 -14.42
N ALA A 237 -1.58 -4.65 -14.50
CA ALA A 237 -1.84 -5.52 -13.35
C ALA A 237 -0.72 -5.46 -12.30
N VAL A 238 0.56 -5.38 -12.70
CA VAL A 238 1.69 -5.22 -11.77
C VAL A 238 1.59 -3.89 -11.02
N PHE A 239 1.01 -2.85 -11.62
CA PHE A 239 0.82 -1.56 -10.94
C PHE A 239 -0.04 -1.66 -9.67
N LEU A 240 -0.81 -2.73 -9.51
CA LEU A 240 -1.55 -3.05 -8.29
C LEU A 240 -0.66 -3.22 -7.05
N VAL A 241 0.64 -3.48 -7.18
CA VAL A 241 1.57 -3.57 -6.03
C VAL A 241 2.00 -2.21 -5.49
N VAL A 242 1.71 -1.12 -6.21
CA VAL A 242 2.09 0.25 -5.82
C VAL A 242 0.88 1.12 -5.50
N THR A 243 -0.34 0.54 -5.48
CA THR A 243 -1.55 1.23 -4.98
C THR A 243 -1.36 1.56 -3.50
N GLY A 244 -1.83 2.73 -3.06
CA GLY A 244 -1.55 3.22 -1.72
C GLY A 244 -0.24 3.99 -1.59
N ALA A 245 0.59 4.07 -2.64
CA ALA A 245 1.88 4.77 -2.56
C ALA A 245 1.72 6.29 -2.33
N GLU A 246 0.58 6.85 -2.76
CA GLU A 246 0.20 8.25 -2.57
C GLU A 246 -0.15 8.59 -1.12
N ALA A 247 -0.62 7.63 -0.31
CA ALA A 247 -0.84 7.82 1.12
C ALA A 247 0.47 8.21 1.84
N LEU A 248 1.62 7.66 1.41
CA LEU A 248 2.95 8.06 1.94
C LEU A 248 3.20 9.55 1.83
N TYR A 249 2.78 10.14 0.72
CA TYR A 249 3.00 11.55 0.48
C TYR A 249 1.90 12.39 1.15
N ALA A 250 0.66 11.93 1.16
CA ALA A 250 -0.45 12.64 1.81
C ALA A 250 -0.26 12.77 3.34
N ASP A 251 0.24 11.73 4.01
CA ASP A 251 0.41 11.70 5.46
C ASP A 251 1.77 12.23 5.96
N LEU A 252 2.51 12.91 5.07
CA LEU A 252 3.82 13.49 5.39
C LEU A 252 3.75 14.49 6.56
N GLY A 253 2.69 15.31 6.63
CA GLY A 253 2.49 16.29 7.71
C GLY A 253 2.24 15.66 9.07
N HIS A 254 1.62 14.47 9.10
CA HIS A 254 1.26 13.79 10.35
C HIS A 254 2.43 12.98 10.93
N PHE A 255 3.13 12.19 10.10
CA PHE A 255 4.18 11.28 10.58
C PHE A 255 5.60 11.81 10.33
N GLY A 256 5.79 12.68 9.34
CA GLY A 256 7.11 13.14 8.92
C GLY A 256 7.87 12.14 8.04
N LYS A 257 8.81 12.66 7.26
CA LYS A 257 9.55 11.88 6.25
C LYS A 257 10.40 10.74 6.82
N ASN A 258 10.98 10.92 8.00
CA ASN A 258 11.93 9.94 8.56
C ASN A 258 11.21 8.69 9.13
N PRO A 259 10.13 8.83 9.93
CA PRO A 259 9.33 7.68 10.35
C PRO A 259 8.75 6.87 9.18
N ILE A 260 8.22 7.55 8.17
CA ILE A 260 7.71 6.93 6.93
C ILE A 260 8.83 6.14 6.23
N ARG A 261 9.99 6.76 5.98
CA ARG A 261 11.15 6.10 5.36
C ARG A 261 11.63 4.88 6.14
N MET A 262 11.70 4.98 7.47
CA MET A 262 12.16 3.90 8.33
C MET A 262 11.21 2.71 8.25
N ALA A 263 9.90 2.93 8.39
CA ALA A 263 8.88 1.89 8.25
C ALA A 263 8.98 1.17 6.89
N TRP A 264 9.12 1.94 5.79
CA TRP A 264 9.28 1.37 4.46
C TRP A 264 10.49 0.44 4.35
N LEU A 265 11.68 0.96 4.65
CA LEU A 265 12.93 0.26 4.36
C LEU A 265 13.17 -0.94 5.28
N THR A 266 12.62 -0.94 6.49
CA THR A 266 12.90 -1.98 7.50
C THR A 266 11.81 -3.02 7.63
N VAL A 267 10.54 -2.67 7.39
CA VAL A 267 9.42 -3.58 7.61
C VAL A 267 8.70 -3.85 6.30
N VAL A 268 8.18 -2.81 5.66
CA VAL A 268 7.19 -2.95 4.59
C VAL A 268 7.82 -3.50 3.30
N LEU A 269 8.89 -2.87 2.81
CA LEU A 269 9.56 -3.32 1.57
C LEU A 269 10.10 -4.76 1.71
N PRO A 270 10.82 -5.14 2.78
CA PRO A 270 11.26 -6.53 2.95
C PRO A 270 10.09 -7.52 3.03
N ALA A 271 9.05 -7.21 3.79
CA ALA A 271 7.90 -8.11 3.95
C ALA A 271 7.14 -8.32 2.64
N LEU A 272 6.85 -7.25 1.90
CA LEU A 272 6.19 -7.33 0.59
C LEU A 272 7.05 -8.10 -0.40
N THR A 273 8.34 -7.79 -0.50
CA THR A 273 9.26 -8.47 -1.42
C THR A 273 9.32 -9.97 -1.13
N LEU A 274 9.47 -10.36 0.14
CA LEU A 274 9.49 -11.76 0.56
C LEU A 274 8.18 -12.46 0.25
N ASN A 275 7.04 -11.81 0.50
CA ASN A 275 5.75 -12.40 0.23
C ASN A 275 5.51 -12.62 -1.27
N TYR A 276 5.80 -11.63 -2.11
CA TYR A 276 5.66 -11.78 -3.56
C TYR A 276 6.57 -12.89 -4.11
N LEU A 277 7.82 -12.95 -3.66
CA LEU A 277 8.73 -14.04 -4.02
C LEU A 277 8.20 -15.40 -3.56
N GLY A 278 7.64 -15.47 -2.35
CA GLY A 278 7.02 -16.68 -1.81
C GLY A 278 5.81 -17.15 -2.62
N GLN A 279 4.91 -16.24 -2.99
CA GLN A 279 3.78 -16.55 -3.87
C GLN A 279 4.27 -17.04 -5.24
N GLY A 280 5.30 -16.41 -5.81
CA GLY A 280 5.93 -16.88 -7.02
C GLY A 280 6.52 -18.29 -6.89
N ALA A 281 7.21 -18.57 -5.78
CA ALA A 281 7.80 -19.87 -5.50
C ALA A 281 6.74 -20.97 -5.39
N LEU A 282 5.60 -20.66 -4.76
CA LEU A 282 4.44 -21.54 -4.68
C LEU A 282 3.85 -21.81 -6.07
N VAL A 283 3.62 -20.78 -6.88
CA VAL A 283 3.06 -20.92 -8.23
C VAL A 283 3.97 -21.74 -9.16
N LEU A 284 5.29 -21.63 -9.01
CA LEU A 284 6.26 -22.46 -9.74
C LEU A 284 6.22 -23.93 -9.30
N ALA A 285 5.92 -24.20 -8.03
CA ALA A 285 5.85 -25.56 -7.49
C ALA A 285 4.49 -26.23 -7.80
N ASP A 286 3.40 -25.47 -7.70
CA ASP A 286 2.05 -25.90 -8.06
C ASP A 286 1.34 -24.83 -8.90
N PRO A 287 1.25 -25.00 -10.23
CA PRO A 287 0.57 -24.07 -11.11
C PRO A 287 -0.92 -23.85 -10.77
N LYS A 288 -1.58 -24.78 -10.07
CA LYS A 288 -2.98 -24.59 -9.64
C LYS A 288 -3.12 -23.54 -8.54
N ALA A 289 -2.03 -23.22 -7.84
CA ALA A 289 -2.05 -22.22 -6.78
C ALA A 289 -2.35 -20.80 -7.27
N ILE A 290 -2.35 -20.55 -8.59
CA ILE A 290 -2.72 -19.26 -9.21
C ILE A 290 -4.15 -18.84 -8.84
N GLU A 291 -5.06 -19.77 -8.53
CA GLU A 291 -6.42 -19.41 -8.11
C GLU A 291 -6.42 -18.52 -6.87
N ASN A 292 -5.55 -18.83 -5.89
CA ASN A 292 -5.40 -18.03 -4.69
C ASN A 292 -4.00 -18.15 -4.08
N PRO A 293 -2.97 -17.55 -4.72
CA PRO A 293 -1.58 -17.75 -4.34
C PRO A 293 -1.27 -17.18 -2.96
N PHE A 294 -2.02 -16.17 -2.52
CA PHE A 294 -1.87 -15.59 -1.20
C PHE A 294 -2.31 -16.55 -0.08
N PHE A 295 -3.55 -17.04 -0.12
CA PHE A 295 -4.06 -17.89 0.96
C PHE A 295 -3.42 -19.27 0.93
N LEU A 296 -3.17 -19.84 -0.26
CA LEU A 296 -2.48 -21.13 -0.39
C LEU A 296 -1.01 -21.10 0.07
N LEU A 297 -0.43 -19.91 0.31
CA LEU A 297 0.88 -19.75 0.92
C LEU A 297 0.91 -20.17 2.41
N TYR A 298 -0.26 -20.27 3.05
CA TYR A 298 -0.36 -20.56 4.47
C TYR A 298 -0.84 -22.00 4.70
N PRO A 299 -0.34 -22.69 5.73
CA PRO A 299 -0.88 -23.98 6.13
C PRO A 299 -2.33 -23.84 6.63
N GLU A 300 -3.11 -24.93 6.57
CA GLU A 300 -4.55 -24.89 6.84
C GLU A 300 -4.92 -24.25 8.20
N TRP A 301 -4.12 -24.50 9.24
CA TRP A 301 -4.37 -23.93 10.58
C TRP A 301 -4.21 -22.39 10.63
N ALA A 302 -3.40 -21.82 9.73
CA ALA A 302 -3.10 -20.39 9.68
C ALA A 302 -4.06 -19.61 8.76
N LEU A 303 -4.87 -20.30 7.94
CA LEU A 303 -5.80 -19.66 7.00
C LEU A 303 -6.85 -18.81 7.70
N LEU A 304 -7.56 -19.35 8.70
CA LEU A 304 -8.58 -18.60 9.43
C LEU A 304 -8.00 -17.37 10.16
N PRO A 305 -6.88 -17.48 10.90
CA PRO A 305 -6.19 -16.31 11.43
C PRO A 305 -5.80 -15.27 10.36
N MET A 306 -5.31 -15.71 9.20
CA MET A 306 -4.91 -14.80 8.13
C MET A 306 -6.10 -14.12 7.44
N ILE A 307 -7.23 -14.81 7.25
CA ILE A 307 -8.47 -14.19 6.77
C ILE A 307 -8.94 -13.13 7.76
N GLY A 308 -8.92 -13.44 9.05
CA GLY A 308 -9.28 -12.48 10.10
C GLY A 308 -8.33 -11.28 10.18
N LEU A 309 -7.04 -11.45 9.83
CA LEU A 309 -6.06 -10.37 9.78
C LEU A 309 -6.17 -9.54 8.50
N ALA A 310 -6.64 -10.13 7.41
CA ALA A 310 -6.86 -9.47 6.12
C ALA A 310 -8.18 -8.67 6.06
N THR A 311 -9.14 -8.97 6.96
CA THR A 311 -10.48 -8.36 7.02
C THR A 311 -10.53 -7.19 7.99
#